data_AF-A0A2S8HKV9-F1
#
_entry.id   AF-A0A2S8HKV9-F1
#
_cell.length_a   1.000
_cell.length_b   1.000
_cell.length_c   1.000
_cell.angle_alpha   90.00
_cell.angle_beta   90.00
_cell.angle_gamma   90.00
#
_symmetry.space_group_name_H-M   'P 1'
#
loop_
_entity.id
_entity.type
_entity.pdbx_description
1 polymer ?
#
loop_
_entity_poly.entity_id
_entity_poly.type
_entity_poly.pdbx_seq_one_letter_code
_entity_poly.pdbx_strand_id
1 'polypeptide(L)' 'MTRPFDIPKALIWKAFQCVKANGGAAGVDRESIEQFEGRLGDNLYKLWNRLCSGSYFPPPVKGVPIPKKSGGV' A
#
# COMPACT_ATOMS: atom_id res chain seq x y z
N MET A 1 12.08 21.88 2.81
CA MET A 1 11.71 20.63 2.08
C MET A 1 10.64 20.99 1.06
N THR A 2 10.96 20.92 -0.22
CA THR A 2 9.99 21.08 -1.32
C THR A 2 9.19 19.78 -1.49
N ARG A 3 7.87 19.89 -1.57
CA ARG A 3 6.98 18.77 -1.94
C ARG A 3 6.57 19.00 -3.39
N PRO A 4 7.24 18.35 -4.37
CA PRO A 4 6.95 18.60 -5.79
C PRO A 4 5.55 18.11 -6.21
N PHE A 5 4.92 17.21 -5.44
CA PHE A 5 3.58 16.70 -5.76
C PHE A 5 2.55 17.20 -4.75
N ASP A 6 1.47 17.80 -5.27
CA ASP A 6 0.31 18.19 -4.47
C ASP A 6 -0.68 17.02 -4.38
N ILE A 7 -0.54 16.22 -3.33
CA ILE A 7 -1.39 15.06 -3.08
C ILE A 7 -2.22 15.33 -1.81
N PRO A 8 -3.55 15.40 -1.89
CA PRO A 8 -4.38 15.60 -0.71
C PRO A 8 -4.32 14.39 0.24
N LYS A 9 -4.23 14.62 1.56
CA LYS A 9 -4.30 13.53 2.56
C LYS A 9 -5.59 12.70 2.44
N ALA A 10 -6.69 13.36 2.06
CA ALA A 10 -7.98 12.69 1.82
C ALA A 10 -7.92 11.66 0.68
N LEU A 11 -7.05 11.86 -0.33
CA LEU A 11 -6.86 10.89 -1.40
C LEU A 11 -6.18 9.61 -0.87
N ILE A 12 -5.17 9.77 -0.03
CA ILE A 12 -4.46 8.64 0.61
C ILE A 12 -5.42 7.86 1.52
N TRP A 13 -6.29 8.56 2.26
CA TRP A 13 -7.33 7.93 3.07
C TRP A 13 -8.30 7.09 2.23
N LYS A 14 -8.84 7.66 1.14
CA LYS A 14 -9.74 6.93 0.24
C LYS A 14 -9.07 5.71 -0.38
N ALA A 15 -7.81 5.83 -0.79
CA ALA A 15 -7.05 4.71 -1.34
C ALA A 15 -6.89 3.57 -0.32
N PHE A 16 -6.61 3.89 0.94
CA PHE A 16 -6.55 2.90 2.02
C PHE A 16 -7.89 2.17 2.21
N GLN A 17 -9.01 2.90 2.20
CA GLN A 17 -10.34 2.28 2.31
C GLN A 17 -10.62 1.27 1.19
N CYS A 18 -10.24 1.58 -0.05
CA CYS A 18 -10.37 0.66 -1.17
C CYS A 18 -9.51 -0.60 -0.98
N VAL A 19 -8.25 -0.45 -0.54
CA VAL A 19 -7.36 -1.59 -0.28
C VAL A 19 -7.90 -2.48 0.84
N LYS A 20 -8.39 -1.87 1.93
CA LYS A 20 -8.99 -2.60 3.05
C LYS A 20 -10.21 -3.43 2.59
N ALA A 21 -11.04 -2.88 1.71
CA ALA A 21 -12.21 -3.58 1.18
C ALA A 21 -11.86 -4.82 0.33
N ASN A 22 -10.67 -4.87 -0.26
CA ASN A 22 -10.25 -5.98 -1.13
C ASN A 22 -9.88 -7.26 -0.36
N GLY A 23 -9.57 -7.19 0.94
CA GLY A 23 -9.25 -8.37 1.77
C GLY A 23 -8.05 -9.20 1.28
N GLY A 24 -7.08 -8.56 0.63
CA GLY A 24 -5.92 -9.23 0.03
C GLY A 24 -4.91 -9.77 1.05
N ALA A 25 -4.08 -10.72 0.61
CA ALA A 25 -2.99 -11.26 1.41
C ALA A 25 -1.79 -10.28 1.51
N ALA A 26 -0.99 -10.42 2.57
CA ALA A 26 0.19 -9.61 2.80
C ALA A 26 1.30 -9.82 1.76
N GLY A 27 2.06 -8.75 1.50
CA GLY A 27 3.16 -8.70 0.55
C GLY A 27 4.46 -9.31 1.07
N VAL A 28 5.60 -8.83 0.54
CA VAL A 28 6.95 -9.30 0.91
C VAL A 28 7.33 -8.94 2.35
N ASP A 29 6.78 -7.85 2.87
CA ASP A 29 6.96 -7.35 4.23
C ASP A 29 6.12 -8.10 5.27
N ARG A 30 5.17 -8.92 4.82
CA ARG A 30 4.24 -9.70 5.66
C ARG A 30 3.33 -8.85 6.54
N GLU A 31 3.18 -7.56 6.22
CA GLU A 31 2.26 -6.67 6.95
C GLU A 31 0.82 -6.93 6.48
N SER A 32 -0.06 -7.30 7.42
CA SER A 32 -1.50 -7.40 7.17
C SER A 32 -2.18 -6.03 7.29
N ILE A 33 -3.41 -5.93 6.77
CA ILE A 33 -4.20 -4.69 6.90
C ILE A 33 -4.45 -4.36 8.37
N GLU A 34 -4.73 -5.36 9.21
CA GLU A 34 -4.97 -5.19 10.64
C GLU A 34 -3.72 -4.65 11.36
N GLN A 35 -2.54 -5.14 10.99
CA GLN A 35 -1.27 -4.64 11.53
C GLN A 35 -1.03 -3.19 11.11
N PHE A 36 -1.28 -2.87 9.84
CA PHE A 36 -1.16 -1.50 9.33
C PHE A 36 -2.13 -0.54 10.06
N GLU A 37 -3.34 -1.00 10.36
CA GLU A 37 -4.36 -0.20 11.07
C GLU A 37 -4.01 0.12 12.52
N GLY A 38 -3.22 -0.73 13.19
CA GLY A 38 -2.76 -0.49 14.55
C GLY A 38 -2.02 0.85 14.73
N ARG A 39 -1.46 1.40 13.64
CA ARG A 39 -0.83 2.73 13.59
C ARG A 39 -1.30 3.55 12.37
N LEU A 40 -2.59 3.46 12.06
CA LEU A 40 -3.18 4.02 10.84
C LEU A 40 -2.75 5.46 10.52
N GLY A 41 -2.87 6.39 11.48
CA GLY A 41 -2.51 7.80 11.27
C GLY A 41 -1.04 8.00 10.89
N ASP A 42 -0.13 7.34 11.63
CA ASP A 42 1.31 7.41 11.38
C ASP A 42 1.67 6.81 10.03
N ASN A 43 1.09 5.65 9.70
CA ASN A 43 1.35 4.94 8.47
C ASN A 43 0.87 5.72 7.24
N LEU A 44 -0.35 6.27 7.29
CA LEU A 44 -0.87 7.13 6.22
C LEU A 44 -0.05 8.42 6.07
N TYR A 45 0.36 9.03 7.18
CA TYR A 45 1.21 10.23 7.14
C TYR A 45 2.57 9.95 6.51
N LYS A 46 3.22 8.84 6.91
CA LYS A 46 4.51 8.41 6.37
C LYS A 46 4.42 8.16 4.86
N LEU A 47 3.37 7.48 4.41
CA LEU A 47 3.12 7.22 3.00
C LEU A 47 2.86 8.52 2.23
N TRP A 48 1.94 9.35 2.72
CA TRP A 48 1.63 10.65 2.14
C TRP A 48 2.86 11.54 2.00
N ASN A 49 3.70 11.62 3.05
CA ASN A 49 4.90 12.46 3.04
C ASN A 49 5.90 11.98 1.98
N ARG A 50 6.11 10.67 1.87
CA ARG A 50 7.01 10.07 0.86
C ARG A 50 6.51 10.30 -0.56
N LEU A 51 5.22 10.13 -0.79
CA LEU A 51 4.58 10.39 -2.08
C LEU A 51 4.70 11.87 -2.46
N CYS A 52 4.37 12.80 -1.56
CA CYS A 52 4.46 14.23 -1.81
C CYS A 52 5.89 14.70 -2.10
N SER A 53 6.89 14.11 -1.43
CA SER A 53 8.30 14.46 -1.61
C SER A 53 8.96 13.75 -2.81
N GLY A 54 8.28 12.78 -3.45
CA GLY A 54 8.89 11.92 -4.48
C GLY A 54 9.91 10.92 -3.94
N SER A 55 9.90 10.62 -2.63
CA SER A 55 10.84 9.68 -1.99
C SER A 55 10.22 8.30 -1.73
N TYR A 56 9.01 8.07 -2.25
CA TYR A 56 8.37 6.77 -2.16
C TYR A 56 8.96 5.82 -3.22
N PHE A 57 9.59 4.75 -2.75
CA PHE A 57 10.02 3.62 -3.57
C PHE A 57 9.22 2.40 -3.12
N PRO A 58 8.35 1.84 -3.98
CA PRO A 58 7.53 0.69 -3.61
C PRO A 58 8.42 -0.55 -3.38
N PRO A 59 8.09 -1.41 -2.41
CA PRO A 59 8.77 -2.70 -2.26
C PRO A 59 8.45 -3.61 -3.46
N PRO A 60 9.28 -4.63 -3.71
CA PRO A 60 8.99 -5.63 -4.73
C PRO A 60 7.70 -6.40 -4.42
N VAL A 61 7.06 -6.92 -5.47
CA VAL A 61 5.84 -7.74 -5.34
C VAL A 61 6.16 -9.16 -4.89
N LYS A 62 5.26 -9.77 -4.12
CA LYS A 62 5.38 -11.18 -3.70
C LYS A 62 4.80 -12.10 -4.77
N GLY A 63 5.65 -12.87 -5.43
CA GLY A 63 5.22 -13.91 -6.37
C GLY A 63 4.51 -15.05 -5.62
N VAL A 64 3.27 -15.35 -6.03
CA VAL A 64 2.51 -16.50 -5.53
C VAL A 64 2.07 -17.33 -6.73
N PRO A 65 2.44 -18.62 -6.82
CA PRO A 65 1.92 -19.53 -7.82
C PRO A 65 0.39 -19.59 -7.75
N ILE A 66 -0.29 -19.24 -8.84
CA ILE A 66 -1.75 -19.37 -8.95
C ILE A 66 -2.03 -20.33 -10.11
N PRO A 67 -2.44 -21.58 -9.83
CA PRO A 67 -2.79 -22.55 -10.87
C PRO A 67 -3.83 -21.98 -11.84
N LYS A 68 -3.58 -22.08 -13.14
CA LYS A 68 -4.52 -21.66 -14.19
C LYS A 68 -5.44 -22.81 -14.58
N LYS A 69 -6.69 -22.48 -14.92
CA LYS A 69 -7.75 -23.47 -15.26
C LYS A 69 -7.38 -24.45 -16.38
N SER A 70 -6.49 -24.06 -17.29
CA SER A 70 -6.09 -24.86 -18.46
C SER A 70 -4.84 -25.72 -18.26
N GLY A 71 -4.34 -25.84 -17.03
CA GLY A 71 -3.13 -26.62 -16.73
C GLY A 71 -1.86 -25.80 -16.95
N GLY A 72 -1.34 -25.25 -15.84
CA GLY A 72 -0.11 -24.48 -15.78
C GLY A 72 -0.04 -23.66 -14.49
N VAL A 73 1.19 -23.45 -14.00
CA VAL A 73 1.52 -22.38 -13.05
C VAL A 73 2.03 -21.19 -13.86
#